data_AF-A0A3D8IBS9-F1
#
_entry.id   AF-A0A3D8IBS9-F1
#
_cell.length_a   1.000
_cell.length_b   1.000
_cell.length_c   1.000
_cell.angle_alpha   90.00
_cell.angle_beta   90.00
_cell.angle_gamma   90.00
#
_symmetry.space_group_name_H-M   'P 1'
#
loop_
_entity.id
_entity.type
_entity.pdbx_description
1 polymer ?
#
loop_
_entity_poly.entity_id
_entity_poly.type
_entity_poly.pdbx_seq_one_letter_code
_entity_poly.pdbx_strand_id
1 'polypeptide(L)'
;MAACGSGENGLDSALFKQLQQGGIMANFADLSADERGIYFRFSSNNICKIMLYQARVQEVMFRSKGDPFVHLCGCKEALENLKNPDFIATISLNLRFFLGIYSHKVQTKFFNDKPLQICPQCAKVLEMYFNNDLRGFFGG
;
A
#
# COMPACT_ATOMS: atom_id res chain seq x y z
N MET A 1 5.57 -15.17 -21.30
CA MET A 1 4.35 -14.54 -21.84
C MET A 1 3.28 -15.59 -22.01
N ALA A 2 2.41 -15.73 -21.01
CA ALA A 2 1.12 -16.40 -21.16
C ALA A 2 0.08 -15.33 -20.81
N ALA A 3 -0.74 -14.99 -21.81
CA ALA A 3 -1.77 -13.98 -21.71
C ALA A 3 -2.80 -14.41 -20.66
N CYS A 4 -3.06 -13.54 -19.68
CA CYS A 4 -4.20 -13.71 -18.78
C CYS A 4 -5.47 -13.81 -19.64
N GLY A 5 -6.02 -15.01 -19.67
CA GLY A 5 -7.11 -15.43 -20.52
C GLY A 5 -8.32 -14.52 -20.42
N SER A 6 -8.89 -14.26 -21.59
CA SER A 6 -10.17 -13.65 -21.81
C SER A 6 -11.30 -14.40 -21.09
N GLY A 7 -11.87 -13.74 -20.09
CA GLY A 7 -13.26 -13.91 -19.66
C GLY A 7 -13.49 -14.83 -18.47
N GLU A 8 -13.28 -14.31 -17.24
CA GLU A 8 -13.98 -14.70 -16.01
C GLU A 8 -13.52 -13.74 -14.87
N ASN A 9 -14.47 -12.99 -14.29
CA ASN A 9 -14.36 -12.03 -13.15
C ASN A 9 -13.91 -10.58 -13.45
N GLY A 10 -14.84 -9.78 -13.99
CA GLY A 10 -14.67 -8.32 -14.11
C GLY A 10 -14.36 -7.59 -12.80
N LEU A 11 -14.73 -8.17 -11.65
CA LEU A 11 -14.46 -7.61 -10.32
C LEU A 11 -12.97 -7.61 -9.97
N ASP A 12 -12.28 -8.75 -10.10
CA ASP A 12 -10.86 -8.83 -9.74
C ASP A 12 -10.01 -7.93 -10.64
N SER A 13 -10.35 -7.85 -11.93
CA SER A 13 -9.71 -6.91 -12.85
C SER A 13 -9.96 -5.45 -12.43
N ALA A 14 -11.18 -5.11 -12.00
CA ALA A 14 -11.49 -3.77 -11.51
C ALA A 14 -10.75 -3.44 -10.21
N LEU A 15 -10.67 -4.38 -9.26
CA LEU A 15 -9.93 -4.23 -8.01
C LEU A 15 -8.43 -4.07 -8.25
N PHE A 16 -7.85 -4.86 -9.16
CA PHE A 16 -6.45 -4.71 -9.54
C PHE A 16 -6.16 -3.33 -10.15
N LYS A 17 -7.04 -2.84 -11.05
CA LYS A 17 -6.94 -1.47 -11.57
C LYS A 17 -7.06 -0.41 -10.46
N GLN A 18 -7.96 -0.61 -9.49
CA GLN A 18 -8.08 0.32 -8.35
C GLN A 18 -6.81 0.35 -7.51
N LEU A 19 -6.21 -0.81 -7.22
CA LEU A 19 -4.93 -0.90 -6.52
C LEU A 19 -3.83 -0.07 -7.22
N GLN A 20 -3.82 -0.05 -8.55
CA GLN A 20 -2.84 0.70 -9.36
C GLN A 20 -3.12 2.20 -9.51
N GLN A 21 -4.37 2.65 -9.37
CA GLN A 21 -4.75 4.05 -9.64
C GLN A 21 -4.78 4.93 -8.38
N GLY A 22 -5.36 4.41 -7.29
CA GLY A 22 -5.54 5.19 -6.05
C GLY A 22 -5.48 4.34 -4.79
N GLY A 23 -5.44 3.01 -4.94
CA GLY A 23 -5.48 2.08 -3.85
C GLY A 23 -6.87 1.82 -3.29
N ILE A 24 -6.92 0.94 -2.30
CA ILE A 24 -8.12 0.49 -1.58
C ILE A 24 -7.86 0.72 -0.10
N MET A 25 -8.83 1.26 0.65
CA MET A 25 -8.64 1.42 2.10
C MET A 25 -8.44 0.06 2.76
N ALA A 26 -7.50 -0.03 3.70
CA ALA A 26 -7.08 -1.31 4.27
C ALA A 26 -8.24 -2.04 4.99
N ASN A 27 -9.15 -1.30 5.62
CA ASN A 27 -10.34 -1.86 6.27
C ASN A 27 -11.36 -2.49 5.29
N PHE A 28 -11.26 -2.22 3.98
CA PHE A 28 -12.08 -2.83 2.93
C PHE A 28 -11.32 -3.91 2.13
N ALA A 29 -10.06 -4.16 2.45
CA ALA A 29 -9.22 -5.12 1.77
C ALA A 29 -9.01 -6.39 2.61
N ASP A 30 -8.97 -7.56 1.97
CA ASP A 30 -8.50 -8.79 2.61
C ASP A 30 -6.97 -8.82 2.53
N LEU A 31 -6.33 -8.28 3.57
CA LEU A 31 -4.88 -8.16 3.66
C LEU A 31 -4.28 -9.20 4.61
N SER A 32 -3.18 -9.81 4.17
CA SER A 32 -2.25 -10.54 5.01
C SER A 32 -0.83 -10.01 4.81
N ALA A 33 0.08 -10.30 5.73
CA ALA A 33 1.47 -9.91 5.58
C ALA A 33 2.42 -10.93 6.21
N ASP A 34 3.60 -11.05 5.63
CA ASP A 34 4.73 -11.82 6.14
C ASP A 34 6.04 -11.03 5.96
N GLU A 35 7.17 -11.65 6.27
CA GLU A 35 8.49 -11.04 6.14
C GLU A 35 8.85 -10.58 4.71
N ARG A 36 8.19 -11.11 3.68
CA ARG A 36 8.50 -10.90 2.24
C ARG A 36 7.50 -10.01 1.52
N GLY A 37 6.33 -9.74 2.10
CA GLY A 37 5.30 -8.99 1.42
C GLY A 37 4.08 -8.68 2.28
N ILE A 38 3.32 -7.68 1.83
CA ILE A 38 1.90 -7.51 2.18
C ILE A 38 1.11 -7.96 0.97
N TYR A 39 0.09 -8.78 1.18
CA TYR A 39 -0.68 -9.43 0.14
C TYR A 39 -2.14 -9.01 0.21
N PHE A 40 -2.71 -8.69 -0.94
CA PHE A 40 -4.14 -8.54 -1.14
C PHE A 40 -4.71 -9.84 -1.69
N ARG A 41 -5.77 -10.38 -1.10
CA ARG A 41 -6.51 -11.55 -1.61
C ARG A 41 -7.74 -11.11 -2.40
N PHE A 42 -7.80 -11.55 -3.65
CA PHE A 42 -8.93 -11.35 -4.54
C PHE A 42 -10.08 -12.33 -4.26
N SER A 43 -11.26 -12.04 -4.82
CA SER A 43 -12.42 -12.93 -4.70
C SER A 43 -12.19 -14.31 -5.35
N SER A 44 -11.33 -14.38 -6.36
CA SER A 44 -10.85 -15.64 -6.96
C SER A 44 -9.84 -16.43 -6.10
N ASN A 45 -9.53 -15.99 -4.88
CA ASN A 45 -8.44 -16.48 -4.02
C ASN A 45 -7.01 -16.25 -4.55
N ASN A 46 -6.86 -15.60 -5.71
CA ASN A 46 -5.56 -15.12 -6.15
C ASN A 46 -5.03 -14.08 -5.15
N ILE A 47 -3.71 -14.00 -5.02
CA ILE A 47 -3.05 -13.00 -4.18
C ILE A 47 -2.07 -12.18 -5.02
N CYS A 48 -1.93 -10.90 -4.68
CA CYS A 48 -0.85 -10.07 -5.22
C CYS A 48 -0.18 -9.28 -4.10
N LYS A 49 1.09 -8.94 -4.29
CA LYS A 49 1.79 -8.04 -3.38
C LYS A 49 1.30 -6.61 -3.55
N ILE A 50 1.21 -5.90 -2.44
CA ILE A 50 0.79 -4.51 -2.37
C ILE A 50 1.71 -3.73 -1.43
N MET A 51 1.67 -2.41 -1.54
CA MET A 51 2.20 -1.46 -0.59
C MET A 51 1.09 -1.01 0.34
N LEU A 52 1.44 -0.70 1.59
CA LEU A 52 0.53 -0.14 2.57
C LEU A 52 1.09 1.18 3.08
N TYR A 53 0.30 2.25 3.10
CA TYR A 53 0.74 3.54 3.65
C TYR A 53 -0.42 4.27 4.33
N GLN A 54 -0.11 5.13 5.30
CA GLN A 54 -1.12 5.94 5.98
C GLN A 54 -1.50 7.15 5.12
N ALA A 55 -2.71 7.15 4.58
CA ALA A 55 -3.22 8.24 3.74
C ALA A 55 -3.92 9.34 4.54
N ARG A 56 -4.35 9.05 5.77
CA ARG A 56 -5.03 10.01 6.66
C ARG A 56 -4.22 10.15 7.95
N VAL A 57 -3.66 11.34 8.18
CA VAL A 57 -2.79 11.60 9.33
C VAL A 57 -3.38 12.73 10.17
N GLN A 58 -3.44 12.52 11.49
CA GLN A 58 -3.83 13.57 12.43
C GLN A 58 -2.74 14.65 12.50
N GLU A 59 -3.13 15.92 12.49
CA GLU A 59 -2.22 17.06 12.43
C GLU A 59 -1.21 17.07 13.58
N VAL A 60 -1.63 16.66 14.79
CA VAL A 60 -0.75 16.51 15.96
C VAL A 60 0.35 15.47 15.70
N MET A 61 0.01 14.37 15.02
CA MET A 61 0.97 13.32 14.67
C MET A 61 1.89 13.77 13.54
N PHE A 62 1.34 14.45 12.52
CA PHE A 62 2.12 14.99 11.41
C PHE A 62 3.18 16.00 11.88
N ARG A 63 2.81 16.89 12.82
CA ARG A 63 3.75 17.88 13.38
C ARG A 63 4.88 17.25 14.20
N SER A 64 4.64 16.10 14.82
CA SER A 64 5.62 15.44 15.70
C SER A 64 6.49 14.41 14.98
N LYS A 65 5.92 13.65 14.02
CA LYS A 65 6.60 12.55 13.32
C LYS A 65 6.94 12.85 11.85
N GLY A 66 6.32 13.88 11.26
CA GLY A 66 6.47 14.20 9.85
C GLY A 66 5.61 13.32 8.94
N ASP A 67 6.12 13.07 7.74
CA ASP A 67 5.46 12.26 6.72
C ASP A 67 5.41 10.77 7.13
N PRO A 68 4.33 10.05 6.80
CA PRO A 68 4.26 8.62 7.04
C PRO A 68 5.17 7.83 6.10
N PHE A 69 5.46 6.58 6.46
CA PHE A 69 6.21 5.65 5.62
C PHE A 69 5.30 4.79 4.74
N VAL A 70 5.92 4.21 3.71
CA VAL A 70 5.34 3.16 2.87
C VAL A 70 5.89 1.82 3.34
N HIS A 71 5.01 0.84 3.51
CA HIS A 71 5.33 -0.49 3.97
C HIS A 71 5.17 -1.50 2.83
N LEU A 72 6.15 -2.39 2.70
CA LEU A 72 6.21 -3.43 1.67
C LEU A 72 6.03 -4.84 2.24
N CYS A 73 6.38 -5.03 3.52
CA CYS A 73 6.30 -6.31 4.22
C CYS A 73 5.63 -6.15 5.57
N GLY A 74 5.40 -7.27 6.26
CA GLY A 74 4.83 -7.36 7.60
C GLY A 74 5.76 -6.85 8.71
N CYS A 75 6.26 -5.62 8.58
CA CYS A 75 6.88 -4.90 9.69
C CYS A 75 5.83 -4.56 10.75
N LYS A 76 6.29 -4.22 11.97
CA LYS A 76 5.40 -3.97 13.13
C LYS A 76 4.22 -3.05 12.81
N GLU A 77 4.50 -1.89 12.23
CA GLU A 77 3.46 -0.90 11.90
C GLU A 77 2.47 -1.41 10.86
N ALA A 78 2.92 -2.16 9.85
CA ALA A 78 2.03 -2.72 8.84
C ALA A 78 1.09 -3.77 9.46
N LEU A 79 1.62 -4.67 10.29
CA LEU A 79 0.85 -5.72 10.97
C LEU A 79 -0.24 -5.13 11.88
N GLU A 80 0.08 -4.05 12.60
CA GLU A 80 -0.88 -3.34 13.46
C GLU A 80 -1.98 -2.62 12.68
N ASN A 81 -1.79 -2.35 11.38
CA ASN A 81 -2.65 -1.47 10.58
C ASN A 81 -3.28 -2.12 9.33
N LEU A 82 -3.22 -3.45 9.19
CA LEU A 82 -3.85 -4.16 8.06
C LEU A 82 -5.38 -3.95 7.92
N LYS A 83 -6.05 -3.49 8.99
CA LYS A 83 -7.49 -3.19 8.98
C LYS A 83 -7.79 -1.72 9.34
N ASN A 84 -6.78 -0.85 9.37
CA ASN A 84 -6.96 0.54 9.78
C ASN A 84 -7.53 1.38 8.62
N PRO A 85 -8.68 2.06 8.79
CA PRO A 85 -9.29 2.88 7.74
C PRO A 85 -8.45 4.12 7.33
N ASP A 86 -7.42 4.47 8.08
CA ASP A 86 -6.51 5.55 7.73
C ASP A 86 -5.40 5.12 6.76
N PHE A 87 -5.29 3.81 6.49
CA PHE A 87 -4.30 3.22 5.59
C PHE A 87 -4.90 2.81 4.26
N ILE A 88 -4.09 2.89 3.20
CA ILE A 88 -4.44 2.49 1.83
C ILE A 88 -3.47 1.41 1.37
N ALA A 89 -4.03 0.34 0.81
CA ALA A 89 -3.35 -0.70 0.06
C ALA A 89 -3.26 -0.31 -1.43
N THR A 90 -2.08 -0.37 -2.04
CA THR A 90 -1.88 0.09 -3.43
C THR A 90 -0.73 -0.63 -4.13
N ILE A 91 -0.67 -0.55 -5.45
CA ILE A 91 0.45 -1.00 -6.26
C ILE A 91 0.99 0.23 -7.01
N SER A 92 2.22 0.63 -6.70
CA SER A 92 2.86 1.77 -7.35
C SER A 92 4.36 1.56 -7.48
N LEU A 93 4.94 2.03 -8.59
CA LEU A 93 6.39 2.06 -8.81
C LEU A 93 7.00 3.45 -8.53
N ASN A 94 6.19 4.50 -8.37
CA ASN A 94 6.67 5.88 -8.34
C ASN A 94 6.69 6.51 -6.93
N LEU A 95 6.43 5.74 -5.87
CA LEU A 95 6.48 6.14 -4.45
C LEU A 95 5.87 7.53 -4.14
N ARG A 96 4.86 7.92 -4.89
CA ARG A 96 4.13 9.17 -4.72
C ARG A 96 2.67 8.87 -4.47
N PHE A 97 2.12 9.48 -3.42
CA PHE A 97 0.84 9.09 -2.87
C PHE A 97 0.00 10.29 -2.48
N PHE A 98 -1.31 10.05 -2.38
CA PHE A 98 -2.21 10.98 -1.74
C PHE A 98 -1.97 11.00 -0.23
N LEU A 99 -1.96 12.19 0.39
CA LEU A 99 -1.84 12.34 1.84
C LEU A 99 -2.77 13.45 2.31
N GLY A 100 -3.73 13.10 3.19
CA GLY A 100 -4.61 14.04 3.85
C GLY A 100 -4.23 14.26 5.31
N ILE A 101 -4.13 15.53 5.72
CA ILE A 101 -3.89 15.94 7.11
C ILE A 101 -5.21 16.41 7.71
N TYR A 102 -5.54 15.89 8.88
CA TYR A 102 -6.82 16.12 9.54
C TYR A 102 -6.62 16.73 10.93
N SER A 103 -7.45 17.69 11.30
CA SER A 103 -7.64 18.13 12.67
C SER A 103 -9.04 17.71 13.11
N HIS A 104 -9.11 16.79 14.07
CA HIS A 104 -10.35 16.10 14.43
C HIS A 104 -10.98 15.39 13.21
N LYS A 105 -12.12 15.91 12.71
CA LYS A 105 -12.86 15.37 11.56
C LYS A 105 -12.70 16.21 10.29
N VAL A 106 -12.00 17.33 10.36
CA VAL A 106 -11.85 18.27 9.24
C VAL A 106 -10.51 18.05 8.56
N GLN A 107 -10.52 17.88 7.24
CA GLN A 107 -9.29 17.85 6.45
C GLN A 107 -8.74 19.28 6.35
N THR A 108 -7.57 19.52 6.93
CA THR A 108 -6.94 20.84 6.95
C THR A 108 -5.98 21.04 5.80
N LYS A 109 -5.33 19.95 5.32
CA LYS A 109 -4.42 19.96 4.17
C LYS A 109 -4.52 18.65 3.39
N PHE A 110 -4.15 18.70 2.12
CA PHE A 110 -3.98 17.49 1.31
C PHE A 110 -2.86 17.67 0.30
N PHE A 111 -2.28 16.54 -0.09
CA PHE A 111 -1.28 16.41 -1.13
C PHE A 111 -1.73 15.29 -2.06
N ASN A 112 -1.71 15.50 -3.37
CA ASN A 112 -2.09 14.46 -4.33
C ASN A 112 -0.90 13.60 -4.80
N ASP A 113 0.32 14.11 -4.67
CA ASP A 113 1.53 13.51 -5.23
C ASP A 113 2.71 13.66 -4.27
N LYS A 114 2.49 13.33 -2.99
CA LYS A 114 3.50 13.44 -1.95
C LYS A 114 4.51 12.30 -2.10
N PRO A 115 5.81 12.57 -2.27
CA PRO A 115 6.83 11.53 -2.20
C PRO A 115 6.92 11.02 -0.76
N LEU A 116 6.71 9.72 -0.57
CA LEU A 116 6.85 9.06 0.73
C LEU A 116 8.06 8.13 0.71
N GLN A 117 8.70 7.98 1.85
CA GLN A 117 9.85 7.08 2.01
C GLN A 117 9.37 5.67 2.34
N ILE A 118 10.11 4.67 1.88
CA ILE A 118 9.90 3.28 2.32
C ILE A 118 10.35 3.18 3.79
N CYS A 119 9.56 2.49 4.60
CA CYS A 119 9.90 2.15 5.97
C CYS A 119 11.31 1.52 6.03
N PRO A 120 12.22 1.93 6.94
CA PRO A 120 13.59 1.43 6.98
C PRO A 120 13.70 -0.10 7.09
N GLN A 121 12.75 -0.76 7.76
CA GLN A 121 12.70 -2.22 7.83
C GLN A 121 12.32 -2.84 6.48
N CYS A 122 11.33 -2.26 5.80
CA CYS A 122 10.91 -2.70 4.47
C CYS A 122 11.99 -2.45 3.41
N ALA A 123 12.76 -1.36 3.54
CA ALA A 123 13.87 -1.06 2.64
C ALA A 123 14.95 -2.13 2.69
N LYS A 124 15.31 -2.62 3.89
CA LYS A 124 16.26 -3.73 4.05
C LYS A 124 15.76 -5.02 3.41
N VAL A 125 14.47 -5.33 3.55
CA VAL A 125 13.85 -6.50 2.90
C VAL A 125 13.88 -6.34 1.37
N LEU A 126 13.57 -5.15 0.86
CA LEU A 126 13.62 -4.86 -0.57
C LEU A 126 15.04 -5.03 -1.13
N GLU A 127 16.05 -4.54 -0.42
CA GLU A 127 17.46 -4.72 -0.77
C GLU A 127 17.85 -6.21 -0.77
N MET A 128 17.58 -6.92 0.33
CA MET A 128 18.02 -8.29 0.55
C MET A 128 17.40 -9.30 -0.43
N TYR A 129 16.11 -9.16 -0.74
CA TYR A 129 15.38 -10.17 -1.53
C TYR A 129 15.09 -9.73 -2.96
N PHE A 130 15.12 -8.42 -3.25
CA PHE A 130 14.71 -7.88 -4.53
C PHE A 130 15.73 -6.88 -5.12
N ASN A 131 16.93 -6.76 -4.54
CA ASN A 131 18.01 -5.90 -5.04
C ASN A 131 17.56 -4.44 -5.27
N ASN A 132 16.74 -3.91 -4.35
CA ASN A 132 16.14 -2.57 -4.45
C ASN A 132 15.21 -2.36 -5.67
N ASP A 133 14.77 -3.43 -6.34
CA ASP A 133 13.86 -3.35 -7.48
C ASP A 133 12.39 -3.58 -7.07
N LEU A 134 11.60 -2.52 -7.18
CA LEU A 134 10.15 -2.58 -6.96
C LEU A 134 9.42 -3.42 -8.01
N ARG A 135 9.95 -3.53 -9.24
CA ARG A 135 9.34 -4.39 -10.28
C ARG A 135 9.52 -5.86 -9.88
N GLY A 136 10.73 -6.25 -9.50
CA GLY A 136 11.01 -7.55 -8.91
C GLY A 136 10.15 -7.86 -7.68
N PHE A 137 9.92 -6.87 -6.81
CA PHE A 137 9.05 -7.02 -5.64
C PHE A 137 7.61 -7.45 -6.02
N PHE A 138 6.98 -6.79 -6.99
CA PHE A 138 5.61 -7.09 -7.40
C PHE A 138 5.47 -8.36 -8.27
N GLY A 139 6.57 -9.02 -8.63
CA GLY A 139 6.58 -10.22 -9.46
C GLY A 139 6.59 -9.88 -10.96
N GLY A 140 7.67 -9.24 -11.40
CA GLY A 140 7.91 -8.83 -12.80
C GLY A 140 7.63 -9.88 -13.86
#